data_AF-A0A976DE58-F1
#
_entry.id   AF-A0A976DE58-F1
#
_cell.length_a   1.000
_cell.length_b   1.000
_cell.length_c   1.000
_cell.angle_alpha   90.00
_cell.angle_beta   90.00
_cell.angle_gamma   90.00
#
_symmetry.space_group_name_H-M   'P 1'
#
loop_
_entity.id
_entity.type
_entity.pdbx_description
1 polymer ?
#
loop_
_entity_poly.entity_id
_entity_poly.type
_entity_poly.pdbx_seq_one_letter_code
_entity_poly.pdbx_strand_id
1 'polypeptide(L)'
;VYKNEPFVRAAITGKGFYKQAAKSQYLIKSYDKGKQYDRPDYILRFEVKVVKMEYLEGVRTLSDLMLIDKLSVLGNLLAEAWRECVLVELLDVSQLTPAERHTYDRATNATEWDNLRDRMERHRLRANYSAIVDKYLSGGRKKEVAELLQNKWYDLLAMPESCYVLTDLPTRPTPESCYVLTDLPTYPTPESCYVLTDLPNVEMLRFDRSNIVSECNKTPFLFPTEKVGFTSSKKVGSTASKVVVVSHCSTTGFSIVHQKVGSKFVGEFTVKVEDELQHRLIKTRRQNKRKRTHHTPDYYGAHNARNDFHNPRHNLNKRIERAKAQTTLFDLSEVLRLTDAQRKLVG
;
A
#
# COMPACT_ATOMS: atom_id res chain seq x y z
N VAL A 1 10.44 -11.93 -17.86
CA VAL A 1 9.84 -10.95 -18.81
C VAL A 1 8.39 -11.33 -19.07
N TYR A 2 7.48 -10.40 -19.38
CA TYR A 2 6.08 -10.69 -19.75
C TYR A 2 5.67 -10.00 -21.06
N LYS A 3 5.28 -10.77 -22.09
CA LYS A 3 4.89 -10.24 -23.43
C LYS A 3 5.77 -9.06 -23.87
N ASN A 4 7.09 -9.24 -23.81
CA ASN A 4 8.14 -8.27 -24.15
C ASN A 4 8.42 -7.16 -23.13
N GLU A 5 7.77 -7.09 -21.98
CA GLU A 5 8.11 -6.11 -20.94
C GLU A 5 8.99 -6.77 -19.87
N PRO A 6 10.16 -6.19 -19.56
CA PRO A 6 10.93 -6.64 -18.41
C PRO A 6 10.13 -6.38 -17.14
N PHE A 7 10.33 -7.26 -16.16
CA PHE A 7 9.76 -7.04 -14.83
C PHE A 7 10.63 -6.03 -14.09
N VAL A 8 10.04 -4.90 -13.72
CA VAL A 8 10.69 -3.86 -12.94
C VAL A 8 10.38 -4.06 -11.45
N ARG A 9 11.39 -3.87 -10.61
CA ARG A 9 11.23 -3.92 -9.15
C ARG A 9 10.55 -2.65 -8.66
N ALA A 10 9.53 -2.79 -7.82
CA ALA A 10 8.83 -1.68 -7.18
C ALA A 10 8.57 -1.98 -5.70
N ALA A 11 8.47 -0.93 -4.89
CA ALA A 11 8.17 -1.04 -3.48
C ALA A 11 6.71 -1.48 -3.28
N ILE A 12 6.49 -2.41 -2.36
CA ILE A 12 5.15 -2.82 -1.94
C ILE A 12 4.73 -2.05 -0.69
N THR A 13 3.43 -1.83 -0.50
CA THR A 13 2.90 -1.38 0.78
C THR A 13 3.15 -2.46 1.83
N GLY A 14 3.89 -2.14 2.89
CA GLY A 14 4.36 -3.12 3.88
C GLY A 14 5.85 -3.43 3.71
N LYS A 15 6.24 -4.68 3.96
CA LYS A 15 7.64 -5.12 3.82
C LYS A 15 7.90 -5.72 2.44
N GLY A 16 9.09 -5.46 1.88
CA GLY A 16 9.58 -6.12 0.67
C GLY A 16 9.32 -5.36 -0.63
N PHE A 17 9.31 -6.09 -1.75
CA PHE A 17 9.23 -5.55 -3.10
C PHE A 17 8.42 -6.49 -3.97
N TYR A 18 7.79 -5.96 -4.99
CA TYR A 18 7.21 -6.77 -6.05
C TYR A 18 7.92 -6.53 -7.38
N LYS A 19 7.86 -7.52 -8.25
CA LYS A 19 8.23 -7.41 -9.65
C LYS A 19 6.97 -7.10 -10.45
N GLN A 20 6.97 -6.06 -11.29
CA GLN A 20 5.85 -5.73 -12.17
C GLN A 20 6.22 -5.58 -13.63
N ALA A 21 5.31 -5.98 -14.52
CA ALA A 21 5.34 -5.64 -15.93
C ALA A 21 4.05 -4.87 -16.26
N ALA A 22 4.19 -3.64 -16.77
CA ALA A 22 3.06 -2.77 -17.05
C ALA A 22 2.63 -2.90 -18.52
N LYS A 23 1.32 -2.93 -18.76
CA LYS A 23 0.69 -2.82 -20.07
C LYS A 23 -0.26 -1.62 -20.07
N SER A 24 -0.78 -1.27 -21.25
CA SER A 24 -1.66 -0.10 -21.44
C SER A 24 -2.97 -0.19 -20.64
N GLN A 25 -3.48 -1.39 -20.40
CA GLN A 25 -4.77 -1.63 -19.72
C GLN A 25 -4.66 -2.39 -18.39
N TYR A 26 -3.54 -3.07 -18.11
CA TYR A 26 -3.34 -3.86 -16.89
C TYR A 26 -1.87 -3.93 -16.49
N LEU A 27 -1.56 -4.43 -15.29
CA LEU A 27 -0.22 -4.76 -14.83
C LEU A 27 -0.17 -6.21 -14.37
N ILE A 28 0.95 -6.88 -14.63
CA ILE A 28 1.27 -8.14 -13.99
C ILE A 28 2.17 -7.87 -12.79
N LYS A 29 1.87 -8.49 -11.65
CA LYS A 29 2.71 -8.41 -10.45
C LYS A 29 3.02 -9.80 -9.92
N SER A 30 4.23 -9.96 -9.41
CA SER A 30 4.66 -11.16 -8.70
C SER A 30 5.48 -10.77 -7.47
N TYR A 31 5.14 -11.33 -6.31
CA TYR A 31 5.82 -11.03 -5.05
C TYR A 31 5.59 -12.06 -3.96
N ASP A 32 6.49 -12.01 -2.97
CA ASP A 32 6.37 -12.73 -1.71
C ASP A 32 5.33 -12.05 -0.81
N LYS A 33 4.13 -12.63 -0.79
CA LYS A 33 3.00 -12.16 0.01
C LYS A 33 3.18 -12.50 1.49
N GLY A 34 3.86 -13.60 1.80
CA GLY A 34 4.18 -13.97 3.17
C GLY A 34 5.02 -12.90 3.85
N LYS A 35 6.11 -12.51 3.18
CA LYS A 35 6.99 -11.42 3.62
C LYS A 35 6.28 -10.07 3.73
N GLN A 36 5.32 -9.77 2.86
CA GLN A 36 4.56 -8.51 2.94
C GLN A 36 3.87 -8.34 4.30
N TYR A 37 3.39 -9.44 4.90
CA TYR A 37 2.66 -9.45 6.18
C TYR A 37 3.40 -10.18 7.32
N ASP A 38 4.69 -10.45 7.16
CA ASP A 38 5.50 -11.13 8.18
C ASP A 38 4.95 -12.52 8.56
N ARG A 39 4.34 -13.21 7.59
CA ARG A 39 3.83 -14.58 7.77
C ARG A 39 5.01 -15.55 7.74
N PRO A 40 4.98 -16.62 8.56
CA PRO A 40 5.96 -17.69 8.47
C PRO A 40 5.85 -18.48 7.15
N ASP A 41 4.69 -18.41 6.50
CA ASP A 41 4.36 -19.13 5.28
C ASP A 41 5.03 -18.50 4.03
N TYR A 42 5.57 -19.33 3.14
CA TYR A 42 6.13 -18.90 1.85
C TYR A 42 5.03 -18.76 0.79
N ILE A 43 4.34 -17.62 0.80
CA ILE A 43 3.21 -17.38 -0.10
C ILE A 43 3.66 -16.55 -1.31
N LEU A 44 3.69 -17.15 -2.49
CA LEU A 44 3.83 -16.42 -3.75
C LEU A 44 2.47 -15.86 -4.18
N ARG A 45 2.40 -14.57 -4.50
CA ARG A 45 1.25 -13.99 -5.19
C ARG A 45 1.61 -13.60 -6.61
N PHE A 46 0.82 -14.08 -7.55
CA PHE A 46 0.78 -13.63 -8.95
C PHE A 46 -0.55 -12.93 -9.20
N GLU A 47 -0.52 -11.70 -9.70
CA GLU A 47 -1.69 -10.83 -9.79
C GLU A 47 -1.74 -10.14 -11.17
N VAL A 48 -2.91 -10.20 -11.82
CA VAL A 48 -3.25 -9.36 -12.97
C VAL A 48 -4.08 -8.18 -12.46
N LYS A 49 -3.44 -7.02 -12.29
CA LYS A 49 -4.10 -5.80 -11.86
C LYS A 49 -4.64 -5.03 -13.05
N VAL A 50 -5.95 -5.02 -13.23
CA VAL A 50 -6.60 -4.26 -14.30
C VAL A 50 -6.67 -2.77 -13.94
N VAL A 51 -6.31 -1.91 -14.90
CA VAL A 51 -6.36 -0.44 -14.79
C VAL A 51 -7.50 0.13 -15.61
N LYS A 52 -7.76 -0.46 -16.79
CA LYS A 52 -8.85 -0.07 -17.69
C LYS A 52 -9.82 -1.24 -17.86
N MET A 53 -11.09 -1.02 -17.54
CA MET A 53 -12.12 -2.07 -17.56
C MET A 53 -12.38 -2.66 -18.94
N GLU A 54 -12.00 -1.98 -20.02
CA GLU A 54 -12.02 -2.52 -21.40
C GLU A 54 -11.31 -3.87 -21.52
N TYR A 55 -10.29 -4.11 -20.69
CA TYR A 55 -9.56 -5.38 -20.69
C TYR A 55 -10.36 -6.56 -20.12
N LEU A 56 -11.34 -6.29 -19.26
CA LEU A 56 -12.21 -7.32 -18.68
C LEU A 56 -13.54 -7.31 -19.42
N GLU A 57 -13.61 -8.10 -20.48
CA GLU A 57 -14.87 -8.33 -21.17
C GLU A 57 -15.80 -9.19 -20.30
N GLY A 58 -17.08 -8.78 -20.19
CA GLY A 58 -18.11 -9.55 -19.48
C GLY A 58 -18.22 -9.33 -17.96
N VAL A 59 -17.23 -8.71 -17.30
CA VAL A 59 -17.26 -8.40 -15.85
C VAL A 59 -17.40 -6.90 -15.63
N ARG A 60 -18.57 -6.46 -15.16
CA ARG A 60 -18.89 -5.05 -14.90
C ARG A 60 -19.10 -4.75 -13.42
N THR A 61 -19.64 -5.71 -12.67
CA THR A 61 -19.96 -5.56 -11.25
C THR A 61 -19.34 -6.68 -10.42
N LEU A 62 -19.36 -6.55 -9.10
CA LEU A 62 -18.92 -7.63 -8.21
C LEU A 62 -19.86 -8.83 -8.25
N SER A 63 -21.16 -8.62 -8.48
CA SER A 63 -22.14 -9.71 -8.60
C SER A 63 -21.84 -10.62 -9.80
N ASP A 64 -21.19 -10.11 -10.84
CA ASP A 64 -20.73 -10.90 -11.97
C ASP A 64 -19.72 -11.99 -11.56
N LEU A 65 -19.00 -11.82 -10.45
CA LEU A 65 -18.05 -12.82 -9.93
C LEU A 65 -18.74 -14.05 -9.32
N MET A 66 -20.05 -13.95 -9.05
CA MET A 66 -20.87 -15.09 -8.61
C MET A 66 -21.25 -16.01 -9.78
N LEU A 67 -21.07 -15.55 -11.02
CA LEU A 67 -21.37 -16.35 -12.21
C LEU A 67 -20.14 -17.17 -12.59
N ILE A 68 -20.26 -18.50 -12.49
CA ILE A 68 -19.18 -19.47 -12.77
C ILE A 68 -18.56 -19.24 -14.14
N ASP A 69 -19.36 -18.94 -15.17
CA ASP A 69 -18.87 -18.69 -16.53
C ASP A 69 -17.93 -17.49 -16.58
N LYS A 70 -18.29 -16.40 -15.90
CA LYS A 70 -17.49 -15.17 -15.85
C LYS A 70 -16.23 -15.38 -15.01
N LEU A 71 -16.35 -16.10 -13.90
CA LEU A 71 -15.21 -16.45 -13.06
C LEU A 71 -14.22 -17.32 -13.85
N SER A 72 -14.68 -18.32 -14.59
CA SER A 72 -13.83 -19.19 -15.42
C SER A 72 -12.99 -18.40 -16.43
N VAL A 73 -13.57 -17.36 -17.05
CA VAL A 73 -12.83 -16.46 -17.96
C VAL A 73 -11.68 -15.75 -17.24
N LEU A 74 -11.87 -15.31 -16.00
CA LEU A 74 -10.80 -14.67 -15.21
C LEU A 74 -9.66 -15.62 -14.87
N GLY A 75 -9.99 -16.89 -14.58
CA GLY A 75 -8.98 -17.94 -14.35
C GLY A 75 -8.13 -18.20 -15.57
N ASN A 76 -8.77 -18.34 -16.74
CA ASN A 76 -8.07 -18.51 -18.01
C ASN A 76 -7.16 -17.32 -18.33
N LEU A 77 -7.61 -16.10 -18.04
CA LEU A 77 -6.81 -14.89 -18.22
C LEU A 77 -5.56 -14.89 -17.32
N LEU A 78 -5.70 -15.30 -16.06
CA LEU A 78 -4.58 -15.43 -15.12
C LEU A 78 -3.57 -16.50 -15.58
N ALA A 79 -4.07 -17.66 -16.01
CA ALA A 79 -3.26 -18.77 -16.52
C ALA A 79 -2.51 -18.38 -17.80
N GLU A 80 -3.19 -17.70 -18.75
CA GLU A 80 -2.54 -17.19 -19.96
C GLU A 80 -1.44 -16.18 -19.60
N ALA A 81 -1.72 -15.26 -18.67
CA ALA A 81 -0.74 -14.29 -18.23
C ALA A 81 0.52 -14.97 -17.66
N TRP A 82 0.36 -16.03 -16.86
CA TRP A 82 1.48 -16.82 -16.36
C TRP A 82 2.24 -17.55 -17.47
N ARG A 83 1.52 -18.21 -18.39
CA ARG A 83 2.12 -18.94 -19.53
C ARG A 83 3.04 -18.05 -20.37
N GLU A 84 2.63 -16.81 -20.56
CA GLU A 84 3.32 -15.80 -21.36
C GLU A 84 4.54 -15.17 -20.65
N CYS A 85 4.73 -15.45 -19.35
CA CYS A 85 5.94 -15.07 -18.63
C CYS A 85 7.14 -15.95 -19.01
N VAL A 86 8.30 -15.32 -19.12
CA VAL A 86 9.60 -16.01 -19.14
C VAL A 86 10.13 -16.05 -17.72
N LEU A 87 10.21 -17.26 -17.16
CA LEU A 87 10.85 -17.56 -15.90
C LEU A 87 12.21 -18.18 -16.21
N VAL A 88 13.26 -17.67 -15.57
CA VAL A 88 14.61 -18.23 -15.72
C VAL A 88 14.69 -19.51 -14.89
N GLU A 89 14.90 -20.61 -15.58
CA GLU A 89 15.12 -21.93 -14.97
C GLU A 89 16.57 -22.36 -15.15
N LEU A 90 17.10 -23.05 -14.15
CA LEU A 90 18.48 -23.52 -14.14
C LEU A 90 18.55 -24.85 -14.88
N LEU A 91 19.28 -24.88 -15.98
CA LEU A 91 19.57 -26.08 -16.75
C LEU A 91 21.04 -26.46 -16.62
N ASP A 92 21.35 -27.75 -16.78
CA ASP A 92 22.72 -28.21 -16.95
C ASP A 92 23.23 -27.84 -18.34
N VAL A 93 24.05 -26.78 -18.38
CA VAL A 93 24.60 -26.20 -19.61
C VAL A 93 25.46 -27.19 -20.40
N SER A 94 26.00 -28.24 -19.76
CA SER A 94 26.83 -29.25 -20.43
C SER A 94 26.05 -30.12 -21.42
N GLN A 95 24.74 -30.25 -21.23
CA GLN A 95 23.86 -31.07 -22.09
C GLN A 95 23.36 -30.30 -23.32
N LEU A 96 23.52 -28.97 -23.36
CA LEU A 96 23.00 -28.15 -24.44
C LEU A 96 23.96 -28.17 -25.63
N THR A 97 23.39 -28.25 -26.84
CA THR A 97 24.16 -27.99 -28.06
C THR A 97 24.66 -26.53 -28.08
N PRO A 98 25.72 -26.19 -28.83
CA PRO A 98 26.24 -24.82 -28.88
C PRO A 98 25.18 -23.76 -29.26
N ALA A 99 24.26 -24.10 -30.17
CA ALA A 99 23.17 -23.22 -30.58
C ALA A 99 22.09 -23.04 -29.51
N GLU A 100 21.72 -24.13 -28.81
CA GLU A 100 20.79 -24.08 -27.68
C GLU A 100 21.41 -23.28 -26.53
N ARG A 101 22.68 -23.50 -26.21
CA ARG A 101 23.41 -22.76 -25.19
C ARG A 101 23.42 -21.26 -25.48
N HIS A 102 23.75 -20.86 -26.70
CA HIS A 102 23.70 -19.46 -27.10
C HIS A 102 22.30 -18.86 -26.92
N THR A 103 21.25 -19.62 -27.26
CA THR A 103 19.86 -19.18 -27.08
C THR A 103 19.48 -19.06 -25.60
N TYR A 104 19.90 -20.03 -24.77
CA TYR A 104 19.69 -20.04 -23.33
C TYR A 104 20.39 -18.87 -22.64
N ASP A 105 21.67 -18.65 -22.93
CA ASP A 105 22.46 -17.55 -22.38
C ASP A 105 21.83 -16.19 -22.75
N ARG A 106 21.38 -16.03 -24.00
CA ARG A 106 20.64 -14.83 -24.42
C ARG A 106 19.32 -14.65 -23.67
N ALA A 107 18.52 -15.71 -23.55
CA ALA A 107 17.20 -15.62 -22.92
C ALA A 107 17.25 -15.45 -21.39
N THR A 108 18.32 -15.91 -20.73
CA THR A 108 18.49 -15.74 -19.29
C THR A 108 19.07 -14.37 -18.90
N ASN A 109 19.75 -13.70 -19.83
CA ASN A 109 20.28 -12.36 -19.63
C ASN A 109 19.16 -11.29 -19.74
N ALA A 110 18.89 -10.57 -18.65
CA ALA A 110 17.88 -9.50 -18.64
C ALA A 110 18.20 -8.37 -19.64
N THR A 111 19.48 -8.01 -19.79
CA THR A 111 19.92 -6.92 -20.67
C THR A 111 19.66 -7.22 -22.14
N GLU A 112 19.71 -8.50 -22.54
CA GLU A 112 19.38 -8.91 -23.90
C GLU A 112 17.93 -8.57 -24.25
N TRP A 113 17.00 -8.85 -23.33
CA TRP A 113 15.60 -8.50 -23.53
C TRP A 113 15.37 -6.99 -23.69
N ASP A 114 16.17 -6.16 -23.03
CA ASP A 114 16.07 -4.70 -23.18
C ASP A 114 16.58 -4.24 -24.55
N ASN A 115 17.62 -4.89 -25.08
CA ASN A 115 18.24 -4.56 -26.35
C ASN A 115 17.43 -5.00 -27.59
N LEU A 116 16.61 -6.05 -27.46
CA LEU A 116 15.81 -6.59 -28.57
C LEU A 116 14.72 -5.59 -29.02
N ARG A 117 14.93 -4.80 -30.06
CA ARG A 117 13.89 -3.83 -30.49
C ARG A 117 12.72 -4.48 -31.23
N ASP A 118 12.99 -5.56 -31.95
CA ASP A 118 11.99 -6.24 -32.77
C ASP A 118 11.09 -7.16 -31.94
N ARG A 119 9.77 -7.02 -32.14
CA ARG A 119 8.74 -7.83 -31.48
C ARG A 119 8.81 -9.29 -31.94
N MET A 120 9.10 -9.54 -33.22
CA MET A 120 9.14 -10.90 -33.76
C MET A 120 10.36 -11.65 -33.23
N GLU A 121 11.52 -10.99 -33.15
CA GLU A 121 12.71 -11.56 -32.54
C GLU A 121 12.49 -11.94 -31.07
N ARG A 122 11.90 -11.06 -30.25
CA ARG A 122 11.54 -11.39 -28.86
C ARG A 122 10.62 -12.61 -28.76
N HIS A 123 9.63 -12.69 -29.65
CA HIS A 123 8.72 -13.83 -29.72
C HIS A 123 9.47 -15.13 -30.04
N ARG A 124 10.35 -15.11 -31.05
CA ARG A 124 11.18 -16.27 -31.44
C ARG A 124 12.13 -16.70 -30.33
N LEU A 125 12.85 -15.76 -29.72
CA LEU A 125 13.77 -16.06 -28.61
C LEU A 125 13.01 -16.73 -27.45
N ARG A 126 11.84 -16.20 -27.10
CA ARG A 126 10.98 -16.79 -26.07
C ARG A 126 10.53 -18.21 -26.44
N ALA A 127 10.05 -18.42 -27.67
CA ALA A 127 9.57 -19.72 -28.11
C ALA A 127 10.71 -20.76 -28.09
N ASN A 128 11.89 -20.38 -28.61
CA ASN A 128 13.07 -21.25 -28.61
C ASN A 128 13.55 -21.56 -27.19
N TYR A 129 13.57 -20.56 -26.30
CA TYR A 129 13.91 -20.76 -24.90
C TYR A 129 12.96 -21.74 -24.22
N SER A 130 11.64 -21.55 -24.38
CA SER A 130 10.64 -22.48 -23.83
C SER A 130 10.85 -23.90 -24.34
N ALA A 131 11.13 -24.07 -25.63
CA ALA A 131 11.39 -25.40 -26.21
C ALA A 131 12.66 -26.06 -25.62
N ILE A 132 13.71 -25.28 -25.34
CA ILE A 132 14.92 -25.77 -24.67
C ILE A 132 14.58 -26.22 -23.25
N VAL A 133 13.88 -25.38 -22.48
CA VAL A 133 13.46 -25.73 -21.10
C VAL A 133 12.59 -26.98 -21.10
N ASP A 134 11.62 -27.08 -22.00
CA ASP A 134 10.72 -28.24 -22.09
C ASP A 134 11.45 -29.53 -22.49
N LYS A 135 12.49 -29.43 -23.31
CA LYS A 135 13.31 -30.57 -23.75
C LYS A 135 14.17 -31.14 -22.61
N TYR A 136 14.80 -30.27 -21.82
CA TYR A 136 15.76 -30.70 -20.79
C TYR A 136 15.17 -30.76 -19.37
N LEU A 137 13.98 -30.19 -19.16
CA LEU A 137 13.35 -30.13 -17.84
C LEU A 137 11.89 -30.63 -17.89
N SER A 138 11.71 -31.85 -17.38
CA SER A 138 10.41 -32.54 -17.36
C SER A 138 9.40 -31.91 -16.38
N GLY A 139 9.86 -31.13 -15.39
CA GLY A 139 9.03 -30.59 -14.30
C GLY A 139 9.59 -29.29 -13.72
N GLY A 140 9.66 -28.23 -14.54
CA GLY A 140 10.14 -26.93 -14.12
C GLY A 140 9.22 -26.18 -13.15
N ARG A 141 9.79 -25.25 -12.38
CA ARG A 141 9.05 -24.36 -11.46
C ARG A 141 7.95 -23.59 -12.19
N LYS A 142 8.15 -23.25 -13.46
CA LYS A 142 7.13 -22.59 -14.27
C LYS A 142 5.90 -23.47 -14.46
N LYS A 143 6.10 -24.78 -14.70
CA LYS A 143 5.02 -25.76 -14.84
C LYS A 143 4.35 -26.02 -13.50
N GLU A 144 5.14 -26.23 -12.45
CA GLU A 144 4.65 -26.42 -11.07
C GLU A 144 3.75 -25.25 -10.63
N VAL A 145 4.18 -24.00 -10.80
CA VAL A 145 3.35 -22.84 -10.46
C VAL A 145 2.11 -22.74 -11.36
N ALA A 146 2.19 -23.14 -12.63
CA ALA A 146 1.02 -23.16 -13.51
C ALA A 146 -0.02 -24.17 -13.01
N GLU A 147 0.41 -25.36 -12.61
CA GLU A 147 -0.43 -26.41 -12.03
C GLU A 147 -1.05 -25.95 -10.70
N LEU A 148 -0.24 -25.35 -9.81
CA LEU A 148 -0.74 -24.80 -8.54
C LEU A 148 -1.76 -23.69 -8.75
N LEU A 149 -1.55 -22.80 -9.74
CA LEU A 149 -2.53 -21.77 -10.10
C LEU A 149 -3.83 -22.38 -10.61
N GLN A 150 -3.74 -23.39 -11.47
CA GLN A 150 -4.90 -24.07 -12.05
C GLN A 150 -5.69 -24.83 -10.97
N ASN A 151 -5.01 -25.59 -10.11
CA ASN A 151 -5.61 -26.31 -9.00
C ASN A 151 -6.31 -25.35 -8.04
N LYS A 152 -5.65 -24.24 -7.69
CA LYS A 152 -6.26 -23.22 -6.83
C LYS A 152 -7.51 -22.61 -7.46
N TRP A 153 -7.52 -22.48 -8.79
CA TRP A 153 -8.69 -22.01 -9.51
C TRP A 153 -9.82 -23.05 -9.50
N TYR A 154 -9.51 -24.33 -9.70
CA TYR A 154 -10.50 -25.40 -9.60
C TYR A 154 -11.09 -25.50 -8.20
N ASP A 155 -10.28 -25.37 -7.15
CA ASP A 155 -10.78 -25.33 -5.77
C ASP A 155 -11.82 -24.22 -5.60
N LEU A 156 -11.58 -23.03 -6.18
CA LEU A 156 -12.52 -21.90 -6.12
C LEU A 156 -13.82 -22.16 -6.89
N LEU A 157 -13.77 -22.94 -7.97
CA LEU A 157 -14.95 -23.30 -8.77
C LEU A 157 -15.73 -24.49 -8.20
N ALA A 158 -15.05 -25.41 -7.51
CA ALA A 158 -15.64 -26.62 -6.94
C ALA A 158 -16.28 -26.38 -5.56
N MET A 159 -16.11 -25.21 -4.98
CA MET A 159 -16.74 -24.84 -3.71
C MET A 159 -18.27 -24.89 -3.85
N PRO A 160 -19.00 -25.70 -3.04
CA PRO A 160 -20.46 -25.75 -3.09
C PRO A 160 -21.06 -24.37 -2.78
N GLU A 161 -22.19 -24.04 -3.41
CA GLU A 161 -22.86 -22.73 -3.31
C GLU A 161 -23.08 -22.24 -1.87
N SER A 162 -23.09 -23.14 -0.89
CA SER A 162 -23.28 -22.85 0.53
C SER A 162 -22.05 -22.31 1.26
N CYS A 163 -20.87 -22.22 0.65
CA CYS A 163 -19.61 -21.91 1.36
C CYS A 163 -18.86 -20.67 0.87
N TYR A 164 -19.50 -19.78 0.11
CA TYR A 164 -18.97 -18.43 -0.15
C TYR A 164 -18.94 -17.59 1.15
N VAL A 165 -18.02 -17.92 2.06
CA VAL A 165 -17.51 -16.93 2.99
C VAL A 165 -16.56 -16.08 2.17
N LEU A 166 -17.06 -14.95 1.66
CA LEU A 166 -16.20 -13.80 1.35
C LEU A 166 -15.37 -13.53 2.60
N THR A 167 -14.16 -14.10 2.63
CA THR A 167 -13.22 -13.94 3.73
C THR A 167 -13.07 -12.46 4.03
N ASP A 168 -13.33 -12.10 5.30
CA ASP A 168 -13.18 -10.80 5.94
C ASP A 168 -14.34 -9.78 5.88
N LEU A 169 -15.59 -10.23 5.76
CA LEU A 169 -16.67 -9.49 6.44
C LEU A 169 -16.88 -10.12 7.82
N PRO A 170 -16.63 -9.40 8.94
CA PRO A 170 -17.00 -9.89 10.24
C PRO A 170 -18.53 -9.99 10.27
N THR A 171 -19.07 -11.18 10.04
CA THR A 171 -20.45 -11.48 10.39
C THR A 171 -20.55 -11.37 11.89
N ARG A 172 -21.30 -10.38 12.35
CA ARG A 172 -21.56 -10.18 13.77
C ARG A 172 -22.37 -11.40 14.26
N PRO A 173 -22.06 -11.99 15.42
CA PRO A 173 -23.03 -12.84 16.09
C PRO A 173 -24.29 -12.00 16.38
N THR A 174 -25.46 -12.56 16.10
CA THR A 174 -26.74 -11.98 16.48
C THR A 174 -26.80 -11.85 18.01
N PRO A 175 -27.52 -10.85 18.57
CA PRO A 175 -27.52 -10.57 20.01
C PRO A 175 -28.48 -11.47 20.82
N GLU A 176 -28.79 -12.68 20.34
CA GLU A 176 -29.70 -13.60 21.01
C GLU A 176 -29.03 -14.96 21.24
N SER A 177 -28.00 -14.99 22.09
CA SER A 177 -27.86 -16.08 23.07
C SER A 177 -26.74 -15.74 24.05
N CYS A 178 -27.16 -15.56 25.29
CA CYS A 178 -26.30 -15.61 26.44
C CYS A 178 -25.78 -17.05 26.57
N TYR A 179 -24.46 -17.25 26.67
CA TYR A 179 -23.94 -18.48 27.26
C TYR A 179 -23.05 -18.12 28.44
N VAL A 180 -23.58 -18.46 29.62
CA VAL A 180 -22.84 -18.67 30.86
C VAL A 180 -22.15 -20.04 30.76
N LEU A 181 -20.95 -20.09 31.33
CA LEU A 181 -20.04 -21.23 31.57
C LEU A 181 -20.71 -22.58 31.89
N THR A 182 -20.12 -23.69 31.39
CA THR A 182 -19.58 -24.80 32.23
C THR A 182 -18.78 -25.82 31.39
N ASP A 183 -17.78 -26.41 32.03
CA ASP A 183 -16.83 -27.41 31.54
C ASP A 183 -17.43 -28.83 31.28
N LEU A 184 -17.06 -29.43 30.12
CA LEU A 184 -16.88 -30.87 29.78
C LEU A 184 -18.05 -31.89 29.92
N PRO A 185 -18.02 -33.11 29.28
CA PRO A 185 -17.23 -33.66 28.16
C PRO A 185 -18.02 -34.43 27.05
N THR A 186 -17.34 -34.67 25.91
CA THR A 186 -17.44 -35.77 24.89
C THR A 186 -18.78 -36.46 24.53
N TYR A 187 -19.15 -36.44 23.24
CA TYR A 187 -19.31 -37.61 22.31
C TYR A 187 -19.74 -37.16 20.87
N PRO A 188 -19.78 -38.03 19.83
CA PRO A 188 -19.02 -37.88 18.58
C PRO A 188 -19.78 -37.24 17.39
N THR A 189 -19.01 -37.02 16.33
CA THR A 189 -19.23 -36.35 15.03
C THR A 189 -20.47 -36.73 14.21
N PRO A 190 -20.79 -35.93 13.15
CA PRO A 190 -20.41 -36.40 11.81
C PRO A 190 -19.60 -35.37 11.00
N GLU A 191 -18.48 -35.90 10.50
CA GLU A 191 -17.76 -35.60 9.27
C GLU A 191 -18.29 -34.46 8.38
N SER A 192 -17.48 -33.40 8.29
CA SER A 192 -17.10 -32.66 7.07
C SER A 192 -17.04 -31.16 7.31
N CYS A 193 -16.02 -30.72 8.04
CA CYS A 193 -15.53 -29.36 7.95
C CYS A 193 -14.01 -29.47 7.87
N TYR A 194 -13.47 -29.38 6.65
CA TYR A 194 -12.03 -29.19 6.49
C TYR A 194 -11.69 -27.80 7.03
N VAL A 195 -11.21 -27.76 8.26
CA VAL A 195 -10.35 -26.66 8.70
C VAL A 195 -9.04 -26.86 7.95
N LEU A 196 -8.72 -25.97 7.02
CA LEU A 196 -7.39 -25.89 6.41
C LEU A 196 -6.41 -25.39 7.47
N THR A 197 -5.98 -26.30 8.35
CA THR A 197 -4.75 -26.18 9.14
C THR A 197 -3.78 -27.25 8.65
N ASP A 198 -2.58 -26.77 8.31
CA ASP A 198 -1.28 -27.45 8.32
C ASP A 198 -1.09 -28.69 7.43
N LEU A 199 -0.34 -28.48 6.34
CA LEU A 199 0.52 -29.54 5.78
C LEU A 199 1.91 -29.44 6.45
N PRO A 200 2.53 -30.58 6.83
CA PRO A 200 3.78 -30.58 7.59
C PRO A 200 4.96 -30.11 6.73
N ASN A 201 5.88 -29.41 7.41
CA ASN A 201 7.18 -28.95 6.93
C ASN A 201 7.92 -30.00 6.10
N VAL A 202 8.21 -29.67 4.84
CA VAL A 202 9.34 -30.26 4.13
C VAL A 202 10.54 -29.35 4.39
N GLU A 203 11.48 -29.85 5.20
CA GLU A 203 12.77 -29.21 5.44
C GLU A 203 13.50 -28.96 4.11
N MET A 204 13.73 -27.69 3.76
CA MET A 204 14.73 -27.33 2.77
C MET A 204 15.72 -26.31 3.36
N LEU A 205 16.87 -26.86 3.75
CA LEU A 205 18.22 -26.30 3.83
C LEU A 205 18.34 -24.77 3.97
N ARG A 206 18.69 -24.37 5.21
CA ARG A 206 19.15 -23.03 5.59
C ARG A 206 20.52 -22.74 4.96
N PHE A 207 20.70 -21.54 4.42
CA PHE A 207 22.02 -20.96 4.18
C PHE A 207 22.20 -19.71 5.04
N ASP A 208 23.29 -19.72 5.80
CA ASP A 208 23.61 -18.79 6.86
C ASP A 208 24.05 -17.42 6.33
N ARG A 209 23.66 -16.35 7.03
CA ARG A 209 24.17 -14.98 6.82
C ARG A 209 24.42 -14.35 8.18
N SER A 210 25.41 -14.89 8.88
CA SER A 210 26.08 -14.21 9.99
C SER A 210 27.17 -13.27 9.47
N ASN A 211 27.33 -12.15 10.18
CA ASN A 211 28.40 -11.15 10.14
C ASN A 211 28.17 -10.06 9.07
N ILE A 212 28.13 -8.76 9.37
CA ILE A 212 28.86 -8.00 10.38
C ILE A 212 27.98 -6.86 10.93
N VAL A 213 27.95 -6.76 12.26
CA VAL A 213 27.59 -5.57 13.04
C VAL A 213 28.89 -4.86 13.41
N SER A 214 28.92 -3.54 13.32
CA SER A 214 29.72 -2.66 14.21
C SER A 214 29.27 -1.21 13.92
N GLU A 215 28.59 -0.55 14.86
CA GLU A 215 29.17 0.47 15.77
C GLU A 215 29.38 1.83 15.07
N CYS A 216 29.18 3.01 15.64
CA CYS A 216 29.25 3.42 17.04
C CYS A 216 28.67 4.85 17.23
N ASN A 217 28.20 5.09 18.46
CA ASN A 217 28.33 6.30 19.29
C ASN A 217 27.66 7.66 18.97
N LYS A 218 26.63 7.91 19.79
CA LYS A 218 26.39 9.06 20.70
C LYS A 218 27.45 10.19 20.75
N THR A 219 26.97 11.44 20.77
CA THR A 219 27.11 12.39 21.91
C THR A 219 26.13 13.59 21.78
N PRO A 220 25.76 14.26 22.90
CA PRO A 220 24.77 15.33 22.96
C PRO A 220 25.43 16.72 22.92
N PHE A 221 24.76 17.71 22.33
CA PHE A 221 25.25 19.11 22.31
C PHE A 221 24.49 19.97 23.34
N LEU A 222 25.28 20.61 24.21
CA LEU A 222 24.88 21.58 25.24
C LEU A 222 24.48 22.93 24.62
N PHE A 223 23.52 23.61 25.26
CA PHE A 223 23.17 25.00 24.99
C PHE A 223 24.02 25.96 25.84
N PRO A 224 24.44 27.12 25.32
CA PRO A 224 24.78 28.27 26.14
C PRO A 224 23.55 29.18 26.33
N THR A 225 23.29 29.50 27.59
CA THR A 225 22.45 30.63 28.02
C THR A 225 23.25 31.92 27.94
N GLU A 226 22.71 32.97 27.30
CA GLU A 226 23.17 34.34 27.52
C GLU A 226 22.02 35.30 27.75
N LYS A 227 22.31 36.24 28.65
CA LYS A 227 21.39 37.21 29.26
C LYS A 227 21.40 38.53 28.47
N VAL A 228 20.20 39.03 28.24
CA VAL A 228 19.69 40.41 28.42
C VAL A 228 20.71 41.57 28.41
N GLY A 229 20.48 42.51 27.50
CA GLY A 229 20.84 43.92 27.64
C GLY A 229 19.99 44.79 26.72
N PHE A 230 18.92 45.41 27.25
CA PHE A 230 18.14 46.43 26.54
C PHE A 230 18.17 47.73 27.37
N THR A 231 18.58 48.83 26.75
CA THR A 231 18.59 50.16 27.36
C THR A 231 17.53 51.08 26.75
N SER A 232 16.82 51.73 27.67
CA SER A 232 16.27 53.09 27.68
C SER A 232 15.11 53.52 26.75
N SER A 233 13.95 53.68 27.41
CA SER A 233 13.30 54.97 27.74
C SER A 233 12.48 55.77 26.70
N LYS A 234 11.17 55.87 27.01
CA LYS A 234 10.24 57.04 27.03
C LYS A 234 8.83 56.56 26.59
N LYS A 235 7.69 56.96 27.13
CA LYS A 235 7.27 58.08 28.02
C LYS A 235 5.94 57.66 28.68
N VAL A 236 5.71 58.10 29.91
CA VAL A 236 4.51 57.84 30.72
C VAL A 236 3.33 58.71 30.25
N GLY A 237 2.14 58.12 30.18
CA GLY A 237 0.84 58.79 30.09
C GLY A 237 -0.21 57.91 30.77
N SER A 238 -0.95 58.46 31.72
CA SER A 238 -1.77 57.72 32.69
C SER A 238 -3.19 57.40 32.20
N THR A 239 -3.65 56.22 32.64
CA THR A 239 -5.01 55.87 33.10
C THR A 239 -6.20 55.94 32.12
N ALA A 240 -6.51 54.78 31.55
CA ALA A 240 -7.72 54.03 31.90
C ALA A 240 -7.38 52.54 31.74
N SER A 241 -7.45 51.75 32.82
CA SER A 241 -7.16 50.31 32.79
C SER A 241 -8.26 49.58 32.03
N LYS A 242 -8.22 49.67 30.70
CA LYS A 242 -8.99 48.84 29.79
C LYS A 242 -8.46 47.43 30.01
N VAL A 243 -9.29 46.54 30.56
CA VAL A 243 -8.97 45.12 30.64
C VAL A 243 -8.74 44.63 29.21
N VAL A 244 -7.48 44.55 28.80
CA VAL A 244 -7.09 44.05 27.49
C VAL A 244 -7.26 42.54 27.57
N VAL A 245 -8.38 42.05 27.05
CA VAL A 245 -8.57 40.61 26.87
C VAL A 245 -7.53 40.16 25.84
N VAL A 246 -6.49 39.48 26.31
CA VAL A 246 -5.45 38.93 25.46
C VAL A 246 -6.05 37.74 24.70
N SER A 247 -6.38 37.94 23.44
CA SER A 247 -6.82 36.88 22.56
C SER A 247 -5.63 36.05 22.10
N HIS A 248 -5.74 34.73 22.22
CA HIS A 248 -4.72 33.78 21.77
C HIS A 248 -5.24 32.97 20.58
N CYS A 249 -4.34 32.64 19.66
CA CYS A 249 -4.65 31.78 18.52
C CYS A 249 -4.98 30.36 18.98
N SER A 250 -6.11 29.83 18.52
CA SER A 250 -6.58 28.48 18.90
C SER A 250 -5.68 27.34 18.43
N THR A 251 -4.83 27.57 17.42
CA THR A 251 -3.97 26.52 16.85
C THR A 251 -2.53 26.61 17.30
N THR A 252 -1.99 27.83 17.41
CA THR A 252 -0.57 28.03 17.72
C THR A 252 -0.32 28.42 19.16
N GLY A 253 -1.33 28.91 19.88
CA GLY A 253 -1.22 29.43 21.24
C GLY A 253 -0.61 30.84 21.33
N PHE A 254 -0.20 31.44 20.22
CA PHE A 254 0.41 32.78 20.23
C PHE A 254 -0.62 33.89 20.39
N SER A 255 -0.20 35.00 20.99
CA SER A 255 -1.01 36.21 21.11
C SER A 255 -1.39 36.75 19.73
N ILE A 256 -2.67 37.09 19.54
CA ILE A 256 -3.20 37.70 18.32
C ILE A 256 -3.82 39.08 18.59
N VAL A 257 -3.35 39.74 19.66
CA VAL A 257 -3.84 41.06 20.11
C VAL A 257 -3.68 42.14 19.03
N HIS A 258 -2.68 42.00 18.16
CA HIS A 258 -2.45 42.96 17.06
C HIS A 258 -3.37 42.76 15.84
N GLN A 259 -4.28 41.78 15.88
CA GLN A 259 -5.23 41.53 14.79
C GLN A 259 -6.60 42.16 15.03
N LYS A 260 -7.44 42.15 13.98
CA LYS A 260 -8.83 42.60 14.06
C LYS A 260 -9.57 41.86 15.18
N VAL A 261 -10.38 42.60 15.94
CA VAL A 261 -11.23 42.04 17.00
C VAL A 261 -12.09 40.92 16.42
N GLY A 262 -12.06 39.75 17.07
CA GLY A 262 -12.76 38.54 16.61
C GLY A 262 -11.91 37.55 15.80
N SER A 263 -10.65 37.87 15.47
CA SER A 263 -9.71 36.90 14.91
C SER A 263 -9.54 35.69 15.85
N LYS A 264 -9.57 34.49 15.29
CA LYS A 264 -9.33 33.22 16.02
C LYS A 264 -7.96 32.59 15.71
N PHE A 265 -7.31 33.05 14.65
CA PHE A 265 -6.11 32.41 14.10
C PHE A 265 -5.01 33.43 13.80
N VAL A 266 -3.78 32.94 13.69
CA VAL A 266 -2.64 33.76 13.26
C VAL A 266 -2.81 34.22 11.81
N GLY A 267 -2.62 35.51 11.56
CA GLY A 267 -2.51 36.12 10.24
C GLY A 267 -1.06 36.37 9.83
N GLU A 268 -0.86 36.73 8.57
CA GLU A 268 0.48 36.97 8.00
C GLU A 268 1.32 37.95 8.82
N PHE A 269 0.71 39.06 9.26
CA PHE A 269 1.40 40.08 10.04
C PHE A 269 1.95 39.53 11.37
N THR A 270 1.18 38.73 12.10
CA THR A 270 1.63 38.15 13.38
C THR A 270 2.77 37.16 13.16
N VAL A 271 2.76 36.38 12.06
CA VAL A 271 3.88 35.50 11.71
C VAL A 271 5.15 36.30 11.40
N LYS A 272 5.00 37.49 10.80
CA LYS A 272 6.12 38.37 10.45
C LYS A 272 6.74 39.08 11.66
N VAL A 273 5.95 39.37 12.68
CA VAL A 273 6.40 40.09 13.89
C VAL A 273 7.02 39.15 14.93
N GLU A 274 6.53 37.90 15.00
CA GLU A 274 6.96 36.93 16.02
C GLU A 274 7.98 35.95 15.42
N ASP A 275 9.28 36.23 15.60
CA ASP A 275 10.39 35.45 15.04
C ASP A 275 10.33 33.96 15.43
N GLU A 276 9.97 33.66 16.68
CA GLU A 276 9.82 32.28 17.16
C GLU A 276 8.71 31.53 16.41
N LEU A 277 7.58 32.20 16.17
CA LEU A 277 6.45 31.64 15.44
C LEU A 277 6.81 31.43 13.97
N GLN A 278 7.52 32.38 13.36
CA GLN A 278 8.03 32.27 12.01
C GLN A 278 8.95 31.05 11.86
N HIS A 279 9.93 30.90 12.75
CA HIS A 279 10.82 29.75 12.76
C HIS A 279 10.08 28.43 12.95
N ARG A 280 9.11 28.38 13.86
CA ARG A 280 8.31 27.16 14.12
C ARG A 280 7.51 26.76 12.88
N LEU A 281 6.84 27.71 12.22
CA LEU A 281 6.01 27.43 11.06
C LEU A 281 6.83 27.10 9.81
N ILE A 282 8.01 27.71 9.62
CA ILE A 282 8.90 27.44 8.48
C ILE A 282 9.61 26.09 8.63
N LYS A 283 10.03 25.69 9.84
CA LYS A 283 10.76 24.43 10.08
C LYS A 283 9.88 23.19 9.93
N THR A 284 8.58 23.30 10.18
CA THR A 284 7.68 22.14 10.30
C THR A 284 7.31 21.48 8.96
N ARG A 285 7.58 22.09 7.79
CA ARG A 285 7.33 21.44 6.49
C ARG A 285 8.38 21.79 5.44
N ARG A 286 9.16 20.79 5.01
CA ARG A 286 9.94 20.80 3.76
C ARG A 286 8.98 21.20 2.63
N GLN A 287 9.19 22.41 2.12
CA GLN A 287 8.36 23.02 1.10
C GLN A 287 8.49 22.18 -0.18
N ASN A 288 7.55 21.28 -0.42
CA ASN A 288 7.34 20.72 -1.75
C ASN A 288 7.13 21.93 -2.67
N LYS A 289 8.16 22.27 -3.45
CA LYS A 289 8.20 23.32 -4.47
C LYS A 289 7.16 23.03 -5.56
N ARG A 290 5.88 23.18 -5.26
CA ARG A 290 4.88 23.44 -6.30
C ARG A 290 5.03 24.91 -6.67
N LYS A 291 5.20 25.15 -7.97
CA LYS A 291 5.45 26.44 -8.63
C LYS A 291 4.69 27.57 -7.90
N ARG A 292 5.43 28.45 -7.23
CA ARG A 292 4.86 29.41 -6.29
C ARG A 292 4.21 30.57 -7.04
N THR A 293 2.91 30.68 -6.86
CA THR A 293 2.10 31.87 -7.14
C THR A 293 2.28 32.90 -6.02
N HIS A 294 2.39 34.17 -6.42
CA HIS A 294 2.21 35.49 -5.78
C HIS A 294 2.22 35.75 -4.24
N HIS A 295 2.36 34.77 -3.33
CA HIS A 295 2.25 35.00 -1.88
C HIS A 295 3.56 34.80 -1.11
N THR A 296 3.68 35.51 0.02
CA THR A 296 4.85 35.51 0.91
C THR A 296 4.98 34.19 1.70
N PRO A 297 6.18 33.81 2.17
CA PRO A 297 6.36 32.68 3.07
C PRO A 297 5.50 32.76 4.34
N ASP A 298 5.32 33.98 4.88
CA ASP A 298 4.56 34.25 6.10
C ASP A 298 3.06 34.01 5.90
N TYR A 299 2.53 34.42 4.73
CA TYR A 299 1.17 34.11 4.32
C TYR A 299 0.94 32.60 4.32
N TYR A 300 1.84 31.83 3.71
CA TYR A 300 1.74 30.37 3.67
C TYR A 300 1.90 29.75 5.06
N GLY A 301 2.75 30.30 5.92
CA GLY A 301 2.88 29.88 7.32
C GLY A 301 1.55 30.01 8.06
N ALA A 302 0.92 31.18 7.99
CA ALA A 302 -0.38 31.45 8.60
C ALA A 302 -1.52 30.60 7.98
N HIS A 303 -1.50 30.42 6.66
CA HIS A 303 -2.49 29.61 5.94
C HIS A 303 -2.38 28.13 6.33
N ASN A 304 -1.17 27.60 6.39
CA ASN A 304 -0.93 26.20 6.77
C ASN A 304 -1.31 25.94 8.23
N ALA A 305 -0.98 26.85 9.14
CA ALA A 305 -1.37 26.73 10.55
C ALA A 305 -2.90 26.67 10.74
N ARG A 306 -3.65 27.42 9.93
CA ARG A 306 -5.13 27.33 9.89
C ARG A 306 -5.60 26.02 9.27
N ASN A 307 -4.99 25.62 8.16
CA ASN A 307 -5.36 24.38 7.50
C ASN A 307 -5.08 23.17 8.39
N ASP A 308 -3.99 23.11 9.15
CA ASP A 308 -3.71 21.94 9.99
C ASP A 308 -4.82 21.68 11.03
N PHE A 309 -5.56 22.71 11.44
CA PHE A 309 -6.72 22.59 12.32
C PHE A 309 -8.01 22.22 11.58
N HIS A 310 -8.29 22.85 10.44
CA HIS A 310 -9.55 22.64 9.71
C HIS A 310 -9.51 21.47 8.72
N ASN A 311 -8.35 21.16 8.17
CA ASN A 311 -8.15 20.18 7.11
C ASN A 311 -8.46 18.75 7.57
N PRO A 312 -8.14 18.31 8.81
CA PRO A 312 -8.55 16.98 9.28
C PRO A 312 -10.08 16.81 9.25
N ARG A 313 -10.83 17.77 9.79
CA ARG A 313 -12.31 17.76 9.78
C ARG A 313 -12.86 17.84 8.37
N HIS A 314 -12.37 18.78 7.55
CA HIS A 314 -12.85 18.96 6.19
C HIS A 314 -12.57 17.74 5.30
N ASN A 315 -11.37 17.16 5.41
CA ASN A 315 -11.02 15.95 4.67
C ASN A 315 -11.84 14.76 5.12
N LEU A 316 -12.11 14.63 6.43
CA LEU A 316 -12.98 13.60 6.96
C LEU A 316 -14.41 13.75 6.41
N ASN A 317 -14.97 14.95 6.47
CA ASN A 317 -16.30 15.24 5.90
C ASN A 317 -16.36 14.94 4.40
N LYS A 318 -15.34 15.34 3.62
CA LYS A 318 -15.26 14.99 2.19
C LYS A 318 -15.22 13.49 1.95
N ARG A 319 -14.54 12.72 2.80
CA ARG A 319 -14.50 11.26 2.71
C ARG A 319 -15.87 10.65 3.04
N ILE A 320 -16.55 11.18 4.05
CA ILE A 320 -17.91 10.77 4.42
C ILE A 320 -18.88 11.03 3.26
N GLU A 321 -18.86 12.23 2.67
CA GLU A 321 -19.72 12.57 1.53
C GLU A 321 -19.44 11.72 0.29
N ARG A 322 -18.17 11.40 0.02
CA ARG A 322 -17.82 10.46 -1.06
C ARG A 322 -18.34 9.05 -0.77
N ALA A 323 -18.25 8.60 0.48
CA ALA A 323 -18.77 7.29 0.86
C ALA A 323 -20.30 7.26 0.68
N LYS A 324 -21.03 8.30 1.12
CA LYS A 324 -22.48 8.45 0.88
C LYS A 324 -22.84 8.33 -0.60
N ALA A 325 -22.06 8.99 -1.47
CA ALA A 325 -22.31 8.98 -2.91
C ALA A 325 -21.99 7.63 -3.59
N GLN A 326 -21.19 6.77 -2.95
CA GLN A 326 -20.71 5.51 -3.53
C GLN A 326 -21.40 4.26 -2.95
N THR A 327 -21.97 4.34 -1.75
CA THR A 327 -22.72 3.23 -1.14
C THR A 327 -24.15 3.23 -1.67
N THR A 328 -24.50 2.24 -2.50
CA THR A 328 -25.87 2.07 -3.04
C THR A 328 -26.66 0.93 -2.38
N LEU A 329 -25.98 0.03 -1.66
CA LEU A 329 -26.57 -1.23 -1.16
C LEU A 329 -26.90 -1.24 0.34
N PHE A 330 -26.24 -0.40 1.14
CA PHE A 330 -26.46 -0.31 2.59
C PHE A 330 -26.48 1.15 3.02
N ASP A 331 -27.23 1.46 4.08
CA ASP A 331 -27.17 2.78 4.67
C ASP A 331 -25.75 3.02 5.23
N LEU A 332 -25.21 4.22 4.99
CA LEU A 332 -23.88 4.58 5.43
C LEU A 332 -23.76 4.50 6.96
N SER A 333 -24.85 4.73 7.68
CA SER A 333 -24.91 4.61 9.14
C SER A 333 -24.55 3.19 9.63
N GLU A 334 -24.88 2.17 8.84
CA GLU A 334 -24.65 0.77 9.17
C GLU A 334 -23.21 0.33 8.92
N VAL A 335 -22.52 0.95 7.95
CA VAL A 335 -21.20 0.51 7.48
C VAL A 335 -20.07 1.44 7.94
N LEU A 336 -20.33 2.74 8.06
CA LEU A 336 -19.30 3.70 8.42
C LEU A 336 -18.95 3.57 9.91
N ARG A 337 -17.69 3.26 10.19
CA ARG A 337 -17.13 3.24 11.54
C ARG A 337 -16.12 4.36 11.70
N LEU A 338 -16.48 5.37 12.49
CA LEU A 338 -15.58 6.45 12.89
C LEU A 338 -14.93 6.10 14.23
N THR A 339 -13.63 6.37 14.37
CA THR A 339 -12.96 6.30 15.67
C THR A 339 -13.44 7.41 16.60
N ASP A 340 -13.21 7.30 17.91
CA ASP A 340 -13.61 8.35 18.86
C ASP A 340 -13.00 9.72 18.54
N ALA A 341 -11.74 9.72 18.07
CA ALA A 341 -11.09 10.94 17.62
C ALA A 341 -11.80 11.55 16.39
N GLN A 342 -12.25 10.71 15.45
CA GLN A 342 -12.99 11.15 14.27
C GLN A 342 -14.40 11.63 14.62
N ARG A 343 -15.11 10.95 15.53
CA ARG A 343 -16.41 11.39 16.06
C ARG A 343 -16.31 12.80 16.65
N LYS A 344 -15.30 13.04 17.49
CA LYS A 344 -15.01 14.37 18.06
C LYS A 344 -14.71 15.44 17.00
N LEU A 345 -14.13 15.05 15.86
CA LEU A 345 -13.83 15.99 14.78
C LEU A 345 -15.07 16.39 13.96
N VAL A 346 -16.02 15.47 13.77
CA VAL A 346 -17.23 15.75 12.96
C VAL A 346 -18.22 16.63 13.74
N GLY A 347 -18.23 16.50 15.07
CA GLY A 347 -19.09 17.27 15.98
C GLY A 347 -20.26 16.42 16.42
#